data_AF-A0A0E3H9J7-F1
#
_entry.id   AF-A0A0E3H9J7-F1
#
_cell.length_a   1.000
_cell.length_b   1.000
_cell.length_c   1.000
_cell.angle_alpha   90.00
_cell.angle_beta   90.00
_cell.angle_gamma   90.00
#
_symmetry.space_group_name_H-M   'P 1'
#
loop_
_entity.id
_entity.type
_entity.pdbx_description
1 polymer ?
#
loop_
_entity_poly.entity_id
_entity_poly.type
_entity_poly.pdbx_seq_one_letter_code
_entity_poly.pdbx_strand_id
1 'polypeptide(L)' 'MVQEIGRKIELEIERNRIRINIFHGEDEQVIKLNLEEARELVNKLEKLIEDYSKRKQIRID' A
#
# COMPACT_ATOMS: atom_id res chain seq x y z
N MET A 1 -9.43 -23.55 -10.71
CA MET A 1 -8.85 -22.26 -11.17
C MET A 1 -9.21 -21.23 -10.12
N VAL A 2 -8.26 -20.87 -9.27
CA VAL A 2 -8.47 -19.83 -8.24
C VAL A 2 -8.61 -18.52 -9.00
N GLN A 3 -9.80 -17.91 -8.99
CA GLN A 3 -9.94 -16.53 -9.44
C GLN A 3 -8.90 -15.73 -8.66
N GLU A 4 -7.97 -15.10 -9.35
CA GLU A 4 -7.18 -14.03 -8.77
C GLU A 4 -8.19 -12.99 -8.28
N ILE A 5 -8.50 -13.03 -6.98
CA ILE A 5 -9.17 -11.94 -6.28
C ILE A 5 -8.14 -10.82 -6.29
N GLY A 6 -8.02 -10.15 -7.45
CA GLY A 6 -7.00 -9.20 -7.76
C GLY A 6 -7.21 -8.00 -6.87
N ARG A 7 -6.50 -7.98 -5.73
CA ARG A 7 -6.41 -6.79 -4.90
C ARG A 7 -5.90 -5.67 -5.79
N LYS A 8 -6.74 -4.67 -6.05
CA LYS A 8 -6.38 -3.50 -6.85
C LYS A 8 -6.15 -2.35 -5.89
N ILE A 9 -5.02 -1.67 -6.04
CA ILE A 9 -4.73 -0.44 -5.29
C ILE A 9 -4.67 0.68 -6.32
N GLU A 10 -5.48 1.72 -6.14
CA GLU A 10 -5.47 2.93 -6.96
C GLU A 10 -5.08 4.13 -6.12
N LEU A 11 -4.28 5.02 -6.72
CA LEU A 11 -3.78 6.24 -6.09
C LEU A 11 -4.21 7.44 -6.95
N GLU A 12 -4.88 8.40 -6.33
CA GLU A 12 -5.43 9.57 -7.03
C GLU A 12 -5.17 10.86 -6.23
N ILE A 13 -5.13 11.99 -6.92
CA ILE A 13 -5.07 13.32 -6.29
C ILE A 13 -6.49 13.90 -6.28
N GLU A 14 -7.04 14.10 -5.08
CA GLU A 14 -8.35 14.72 -4.86
C GLU A 14 -8.14 16.09 -4.19
N ARG A 15 -8.07 17.15 -5.02
CA ARG A 15 -7.78 18.53 -4.59
C ARG A 15 -6.44 18.65 -3.84
N ASN A 16 -6.48 18.75 -2.52
CA ASN A 16 -5.32 18.88 -1.64
C ASN A 16 -5.02 17.59 -0.84
N ARG A 17 -5.65 16.47 -1.22
CA ARG A 17 -5.48 15.15 -0.58
C ARG A 17 -5.04 14.12 -1.59
N ILE A 18 -4.29 13.14 -1.11
CA ILE A 18 -3.94 11.91 -1.82
C ILE A 18 -4.95 10.85 -1.39
N ARG A 19 -5.66 10.26 -2.35
CA ARG A 19 -6.66 9.21 -2.13
C ARG A 19 -6.06 7.87 -2.51
N ILE A 20 -6.18 6.89 -1.61
CA ILE A 20 -5.78 5.50 -1.80
C ILE A 20 -7.06 4.67 -1.77
N ASN A 21 -7.42 4.04 -2.88
CA ASN A 21 -8.52 3.10 -2.96
C ASN A 21 -7.96 1.68 -3.00
N ILE A 22 -8.40 0.82 -2.09
CA ILE A 22 -8.03 -0.59 -2.03
C ILE A 22 -9.29 -1.40 -2.28
N PHE A 23 -9.30 -2.15 -3.37
CA PHE A 23 -10.42 -3.00 -3.75
C PHE A 23 -10.13 -4.45 -3.34
N HIS A 24 -11.10 -5.05 -2.65
CA HIS A 24 -11.10 -6.42 -2.15
C HIS A 24 -12.27 -7.21 -2.76
N GLY A 25 -12.30 -7.31 -4.09
CA GLY A 25 -13.41 -7.95 -4.80
C GLY A 25 -14.69 -7.10 -4.71
N GLU A 26 -15.58 -7.43 -3.77
CA GLU A 26 -16.83 -6.70 -3.53
C GLU A 26 -16.68 -5.53 -2.54
N ASP A 27 -15.62 -5.53 -1.73
CA ASP A 27 -15.35 -4.48 -0.75
C ASP A 27 -14.40 -3.41 -1.29
N GLU A 28 -14.62 -2.15 -0.90
CA GLU A 28 -13.73 -1.02 -1.17
C GLU A 28 -13.33 -0.34 0.14
N GLN A 29 -12.03 -0.06 0.29
CA GLN A 29 -11.50 0.78 1.36
C GLN A 29 -10.86 2.04 0.76
N VAL A 30 -11.32 3.20 1.24
CA VAL A 30 -10.82 4.51 0.81
C VAL A 30 -10.08 5.18 1.96
N ILE A 31 -8.84 5.56 1.71
CA ILE A 31 -8.00 6.32 2.64
C ILE A 31 -7.66 7.66 2.00
N LYS A 32 -7.93 8.77 2.69
CA LYS A 32 -7.59 10.12 2.22
C LYS A 32 -6.54 10.71 3.13
N LEU A 33 -5.37 10.99 2.57
CA LEU A 33 -4.22 11.53 3.28
C LEU A 33 -3.96 12.97 2.84
N ASN A 34 -3.53 13.81 3.76
CA ASN A 34 -2.86 15.04 3.41
C ASN A 34 -1.40 14.76 2.96
N LEU A 35 -0.69 15.79 2.50
CA LEU A 35 0.67 15.64 2.00
C LEU A 35 1.66 15.13 3.06
N GLU A 36 1.52 15.56 4.30
CA GLU A 36 2.40 15.14 5.41
C GLU A 36 2.16 13.68 5.78
N GLU A 37 0.88 13.30 5.96
CA GLU A 37 0.48 11.92 6.24
C GLU A 37 0.92 10.96 5.13
N ALA A 38 0.82 11.37 3.86
CA ALA A 38 1.27 10.56 2.73
C ALA A 38 2.79 10.38 2.72
N ARG A 39 3.56 11.43 3.04
CA ARG A 39 5.03 11.33 3.18
C ARG A 39 5.43 10.41 4.32
N GLU A 40 4.75 10.52 5.46
CA GLU A 40 4.99 9.64 6.60
C GLU A 40 4.68 8.18 6.25
N LEU A 41 3.57 7.93 5.54
CA LEU A 41 3.20 6.60 5.08
C LEU A 41 4.27 6.00 4.16
N VAL A 42 4.77 6.76 3.18
CA VAL A 42 5.84 6.31 2.27
C VAL A 42 7.09 5.91 3.06
N ASN A 43 7.56 6.77 3.97
CA ASN A 43 8.75 6.49 4.77
C ASN A 43 8.60 5.22 5.63
N LYS A 44 7.43 5.03 6.26
CA LYS A 44 7.15 3.83 7.05
C LYS A 44 7.09 2.58 6.18
N LEU A 45 6.47 2.69 5.00
CA LEU A 45 6.32 1.57 4.07
C LEU A 45 7.67 1.15 3.48
N GLU A 46 8.51 2.10 3.07
CA GLU A 46 9.85 1.81 2.56
C GLU A 46 10.70 1.08 3.60
N LYS A 47 10.70 1.56 4.85
CA LYS A 47 11.40 0.90 5.95
C LYS A 47 10.89 -0.53 6.18
N LEU A 48 9.57 -0.73 6.13
CA LEU A 48 8.95 -2.05 6.30
C LEU A 48 9.34 -3.00 5.16
N ILE A 49 9.40 -2.50 3.92
CA ILE A 49 9.84 -3.27 2.75
C ILE A 49 11.31 -3.68 2.90
N GLU A 50 12.17 -2.76 3.34
CA GLU A 50 13.58 -3.04 3.59
C GLU A 50 13.76 -4.13 4.65
N ASP A 51 13.08 -3.99 5.79
CA ASP A 51 13.09 -4.98 6.87
C ASP A 51 12.57 -6.34 6.41
N TYR A 52 11.51 -6.37 5.60
CA TYR A 52 10.96 -7.59 5.03
C TYR A 52 11.96 -8.27 4.09
N SER A 53 12.61 -7.50 3.21
CA SER A 53 13.63 -8.00 2.28
C SER A 53 14.80 -8.64 3.04
N LYS A 54 15.33 -7.95 4.07
CA LYS A 54 16.39 -8.48 4.93
C LYS A 54 16.01 -9.79 5.60
N ARG A 55 14.80 -9.90 6.16
CA ARG A 55 14.31 -11.13 6.79
C ARG A 55 14.17 -12.29 5.80
N LYS A 56 13.77 -12.00 4.56
CA LYS A 56 13.68 -13.02 3.52
C LYS A 56 15.06 -13.48 3.05
N GLN A 57 16.05 -12.58 3.02
CA GLN A 57 17.43 -12.89 2.68
C GLN A 57 18.11 -13.82 3.71
N ILE A 58 17.82 -13.65 5.01
CA ILE A 58 18.35 -14.52 6.09
C ILE A 58 17.83 -15.98 6.00
N ARG A 59 16.74 -16.23 5.28
CA ARG A 59 16.15 -17.59 5.13
C ARG A 59 16.76 -18.42 4.00
N ILE A 60 17.69 -17.88 3.21
CA ILE A 60 18.29 -18.55 2.04
C ILE A 60 19.74 -19.02 2.34
N ASP A 61 20.28 -18.76 3.54
CA ASP A 61 21.56 -19.31 4.01
C ASP A 61 21.34 -20.59 4.84
#